data_AF-A0A7V5G6K1-F1
#
_entry.id   AF-A0A7V5G6K1-F1
#
_cell.length_a   1.000
_cell.length_b   1.000
_cell.length_c   1.000
_cell.angle_alpha   90.00
_cell.angle_beta   90.00
_cell.angle_gamma   90.00
#
_symmetry.space_group_name_H-M   'P 1'
#
loop_
_entity.id
_entity.type
_entity.pdbx_description
1 polymer ?
#
loop_
_entity_poly.entity_id
_entity_poly.type
_entity_poly.pdbx_seq_one_letter_code
_entity_poly.pdbx_strand_id
1 'polypeptide(L)'
;MIRDIVIYPDKRLKLISKEVTSFDDKLHTLLDDMYDTMISKKGVGLAAIQVGVDIRALIINIPNDDSDEQPKENTLEVINPIFIEKNGREKHQEGCLSIPGIYED
;
A
#
# COMPACT_ATOMS: atom_id res chain seq x y z
N MET A 1 -1.15 -10.94 -10.19
CA MET A 1 -2.40 -10.59 -10.92
C MET A 1 -2.82 -9.18 -10.53
N ILE A 2 -3.28 -8.36 -11.49
CA ILE A 2 -3.79 -7.01 -11.17
C ILE A 2 -5.18 -7.11 -10.53
N ARG A 3 -5.35 -6.47 -9.38
CA ARG A 3 -6.60 -6.36 -8.62
C ARG A 3 -7.23 -4.99 -8.81
N ASP A 4 -8.55 -4.91 -8.62
CA ASP A 4 -9.27 -3.63 -8.61
C ASP A 4 -8.97 -2.86 -7.33
N ILE A 5 -8.75 -1.54 -7.49
CA ILE A 5 -8.60 -0.64 -6.36
C ILE A 5 -9.97 -0.20 -5.86
N VAL A 6 -10.18 -0.32 -4.55
CA VAL A 6 -11.34 0.22 -3.85
C VAL A 6 -11.23 1.74 -3.82
N ILE A 7 -12.23 2.42 -4.39
CA ILE A 7 -12.26 3.88 -4.53
C ILE A 7 -13.22 4.51 -3.50
N TYR A 8 -12.84 5.66 -2.95
CA TYR A 8 -13.72 6.48 -2.12
C TYR A 8 -15.04 6.81 -2.86
N PRO A 9 -16.22 6.79 -2.20
CA PRO A 9 -16.47 6.72 -0.76
C PRO A 9 -16.78 5.31 -0.22
N ASP A 10 -16.25 4.24 -0.82
CA ASP A 10 -16.53 2.87 -0.38
C ASP A 10 -16.24 2.65 1.12
N LYS A 11 -17.23 2.11 1.83
CA LYS A 11 -17.19 1.91 3.29
C LYS A 11 -16.10 0.94 3.74
N ARG A 12 -15.62 0.07 2.85
CA ARG A 12 -14.51 -0.86 3.14
C ARG A 12 -13.25 -0.12 3.55
N LEU A 13 -12.99 1.06 2.98
CA LEU A 13 -11.85 1.91 3.33
C LEU A 13 -11.89 2.46 4.77
N LYS A 14 -13.01 2.28 5.49
CA LYS A 14 -13.16 2.66 6.90
C LYS A 14 -13.03 1.48 7.87
N LEU A 15 -12.84 0.27 7.37
CA LEU A 15 -12.66 -0.92 8.21
C LEU A 15 -11.29 -0.87 8.91
N ILE A 16 -11.24 -1.35 10.14
CA ILE A 16 -9.98 -1.64 10.83
C ILE A 16 -9.53 -3.03 10.38
N SER A 17 -8.43 -3.07 9.62
CA SER A 17 -7.83 -4.33 9.19
C SER A 17 -7.36 -5.19 10.35
N LYS A 18 -7.46 -6.51 10.19
CA LYS A 18 -7.10 -7.52 11.21
C LYS A 18 -5.64 -7.93 11.10
N GLU A 19 -5.06 -8.38 12.21
CA GLU A 19 -3.70 -8.92 12.21
C GLU A 19 -3.59 -10.17 11.32
N VAL A 20 -2.46 -10.27 10.64
CA VAL A 20 -2.06 -11.46 9.89
C VAL A 20 -1.48 -12.46 10.89
N THR A 21 -2.10 -13.64 11.01
CA THR A 21 -1.65 -14.70 11.94
C THR A 21 -0.99 -15.88 11.24
N SER A 22 -1.07 -15.94 9.90
CA SER A 22 -0.48 -16.99 9.09
C SER A 22 0.29 -16.36 7.92
N PHE A 23 1.56 -16.74 7.81
CA PHE A 23 2.47 -16.30 6.76
C PHE A 23 2.65 -17.47 5.80
N ASP A 24 1.64 -17.67 4.97
CA ASP A 24 1.52 -18.79 4.05
C ASP A 24 1.53 -18.31 2.59
N ASP A 25 1.41 -19.26 1.66
CA ASP A 25 1.40 -18.96 0.22
C ASP A 25 0.26 -18.03 -0.20
N LYS A 26 -0.84 -17.96 0.56
CA LYS A 26 -1.94 -17.04 0.25
C LYS A 26 -1.53 -15.61 0.56
N LEU A 27 -0.81 -15.39 1.65
CA LEU A 27 -0.23 -14.09 1.96
C LEU A 27 0.78 -13.67 0.89
N HIS A 28 1.69 -14.56 0.50
CA HIS A 28 2.67 -14.28 -0.56
C HIS A 28 1.99 -13.93 -1.88
N THR A 29 1.00 -14.72 -2.30
CA THR A 29 0.22 -14.46 -3.52
C THR A 29 -0.49 -13.10 -3.46
N LEU A 30 -1.04 -12.73 -2.30
CA LEU A 30 -1.68 -11.43 -2.13
C LEU A 30 -0.67 -10.28 -2.25
N LEU A 31 0.52 -10.42 -1.66
CA LEU A 31 1.57 -9.39 -1.72
C LEU A 31 2.09 -9.21 -3.16
N ASP A 32 2.28 -10.30 -3.89
CA ASP A 32 2.61 -10.24 -5.32
C ASP A 32 1.50 -9.56 -6.14
N ASP A 33 0.24 -9.90 -5.89
CA ASP A 33 -0.88 -9.23 -6.55
C ASP A 33 -0.97 -7.73 -6.20
N MET A 34 -0.70 -7.38 -4.94
CA MET A 34 -0.63 -5.99 -4.50
C MET A 34 0.50 -5.24 -5.20
N TYR A 35 1.67 -5.85 -5.35
CA TYR A 35 2.80 -5.28 -6.07
C TYR A 35 2.44 -5.02 -7.54
N ASP A 36 1.95 -6.04 -8.25
CA ASP A 36 1.52 -5.93 -9.65
C ASP A 36 0.47 -4.80 -9.81
N THR A 37 -0.47 -4.74 -8.87
CA THR A 37 -1.53 -3.72 -8.84
C THR A 37 -0.94 -2.31 -8.65
N MET A 38 -0.08 -2.13 -7.65
CA MET A 38 0.58 -0.85 -7.34
C MET A 38 1.35 -0.32 -8.54
N ILE A 39 2.20 -1.16 -9.15
CA ILE A 39 3.00 -0.78 -10.31
C ILE A 39 2.11 -0.46 -11.51
N SER A 40 1.08 -1.28 -11.79
CA SER A 40 0.15 -1.04 -12.90
C SER A 40 -0.60 0.30 -12.79
N LYS A 41 -0.77 0.81 -11.57
CA LYS A 41 -1.45 2.07 -11.25
C LYS A 41 -0.47 3.21 -10.96
N LYS A 42 0.83 3.01 -11.17
CA LYS A 42 1.89 4.00 -10.92
C LYS A 42 1.88 4.54 -9.48
N GLY A 43 1.57 3.69 -8.51
CA GLY A 43 1.65 4.03 -7.09
C GLY A 43 3.05 3.82 -6.52
N VAL A 44 3.29 4.39 -5.34
CA VAL A 44 4.50 4.17 -4.52
C VAL A 44 4.22 3.38 -3.23
N GLY A 45 2.95 3.14 -2.93
CA GLY A 45 2.51 2.32 -1.81
C GLY A 45 1.06 1.84 -1.97
N LEU A 46 0.75 0.71 -1.36
CA LEU A 46 -0.59 0.11 -1.40
C LEU A 46 -0.87 -0.71 -0.14
N ALA A 47 -1.98 -0.43 0.55
CA ALA A 47 -2.47 -1.25 1.67
C ALA A 47 -3.44 -2.32 1.18
N ALA A 48 -3.47 -3.49 1.85
CA ALA A 48 -4.32 -4.62 1.45
C ALA A 48 -5.83 -4.26 1.37
N ILE A 49 -6.30 -3.34 2.22
CA ILE A 49 -7.70 -2.89 2.19
C ILE A 49 -8.06 -2.16 0.89
N GLN A 50 -7.07 -1.55 0.23
CA GLN A 50 -7.27 -0.86 -1.05
C GLN A 50 -7.51 -1.85 -2.20
N VAL A 51 -7.21 -3.14 -2.02
CA VAL A 51 -7.63 -4.23 -2.94
C VAL A 51 -8.73 -5.10 -2.33
N GLY A 52 -9.41 -4.60 -1.31
CA GLY A 52 -10.57 -5.23 -0.68
C GLY A 52 -10.28 -6.32 0.34
N VAL A 53 -9.04 -6.44 0.83
CA VAL A 53 -8.64 -7.45 1.83
C VAL A 53 -8.37 -6.79 3.18
N ASP A 54 -9.13 -7.18 4.21
CA ASP A 54 -9.14 -6.55 5.54
C ASP A 54 -8.05 -7.08 6.48
N ILE A 55 -6.79 -7.11 6.01
CA ILE A 55 -5.62 -7.52 6.81
C ILE A 55 -4.58 -6.39 6.94
N ARG A 56 -3.79 -6.43 8.02
CA ARG A 56 -2.72 -5.46 8.33
C ARG A 56 -1.47 -5.78 7.53
N ALA A 57 -1.54 -5.53 6.23
CA ALA A 57 -0.41 -5.62 5.32
C ALA A 57 -0.41 -4.40 4.38
N LEU A 58 0.78 -3.88 4.11
CA LEU A 58 1.01 -2.82 3.14
C LEU A 58 2.34 -3.05 2.43
N ILE A 59 2.45 -2.53 1.21
CA ILE A 59 3.69 -2.47 0.45
C ILE A 59 4.08 -1.02 0.17
N ILE A 60 5.39 -0.76 0.11
CA ILE A 60 5.96 0.53 -0.27
C ILE A 60 7.13 0.27 -1.23
N ASN A 61 7.18 0.99 -2.34
CA ASN A 61 8.33 1.01 -3.23
C ASN A 61 8.49 2.44 -3.79
N ILE A 62 9.55 3.12 -3.36
CA ILE A 62 9.84 4.50 -3.73
C ILE A 62 10.82 4.47 -4.91
N PRO A 63 10.57 5.26 -5.98
CA PRO A 63 11.50 5.36 -7.10
C PRO A 63 12.91 5.78 -6.64
N ASN A 64 13.93 5.31 -7.35
CA ASN A 64 15.28 5.80 -7.19
C ASN A 64 15.37 7.26 -7.65
N ASP A 65 16.06 8.10 -6.85
CA ASP A 65 16.22 9.54 -7.11
C ASP A 65 16.84 9.85 -8.49
N ASP A 66 17.69 8.95 -9.01
CA ASP A 66 18.47 9.18 -10.23
C ASP A 66 17.81 8.64 -11.52
N SER A 67 16.81 7.75 -11.43
CA SER A 67 16.31 7.03 -12.61
C SER A 67 14.78 6.90 -12.74
N ASP A 68 13.98 7.43 -11.81
CA ASP A 68 12.52 7.20 -11.73
C ASP A 68 12.12 5.70 -11.74
N GLU A 69 13.08 4.80 -11.65
CA GLU A 69 12.87 3.36 -11.62
C GLU A 69 12.40 2.94 -10.23
N GLN A 70 11.49 1.97 -10.18
CA GLN A 70 11.05 1.32 -8.95
C GLN A 70 11.48 -0.15 -8.98
N PRO A 71 12.74 -0.49 -8.64
CA PRO A 71 13.22 -1.87 -8.65
C PRO A 71 12.40 -2.72 -7.67
N LYS A 72 12.01 -3.95 -8.07
CA LYS A 72 11.16 -4.81 -7.23
C LYS A 72 11.85 -5.12 -5.89
N GLU A 73 13.17 -5.28 -5.91
CA GLU A 73 14.02 -5.55 -4.75
C GLU A 73 13.99 -4.47 -3.66
N ASN A 74 13.59 -3.24 -4.00
CA ASN A 74 13.44 -2.15 -3.04
C ASN A 74 12.05 -2.14 -2.37
N THR A 75 11.17 -3.08 -2.75
CA THR A 75 9.82 -3.17 -2.18
C THR A 75 9.89 -3.60 -0.72
N LEU A 76 9.33 -2.77 0.16
CA LEU A 76 9.09 -3.11 1.55
C LEU A 76 7.71 -3.74 1.69
N GLU A 77 7.66 -5.00 2.12
CA GLU A 77 6.43 -5.66 2.55
C GLU A 77 6.33 -5.57 4.07
N VAL A 78 5.35 -4.80 4.56
CA VAL A 78 5.22 -4.49 5.99
C VAL A 78 3.93 -5.08 6.53
N ILE A 79 4.06 -6.05 7.43
CA ILE A 79 2.94 -6.84 7.97
C ILE A 79 2.86 -6.64 9.48
N ASN A 80 1.65 -6.46 10.00
CA ASN A 80 1.37 -6.14 11.41
C ASN A 80 2.23 -4.99 11.98
N PRO A 81 2.38 -3.84 11.28
CA PRO A 81 3.26 -2.78 11.74
C PRO A 81 2.80 -2.19 13.08
N ILE A 82 3.78 -1.77 13.87
CA ILE A 82 3.63 -0.97 15.09
C ILE A 82 4.60 0.21 15.03
N PHE A 83 4.19 1.37 15.56
CA PHE A 83 5.11 2.46 15.83
C PHE A 83 5.74 2.26 17.20
N ILE A 84 7.06 2.26 17.28
CA ILE A 84 7.80 2.21 18.55
C ILE A 84 8.04 3.63 19.08
N GLU A 85 8.38 4.55 18.18
CA GLU A 85 8.62 5.96 18.47
C GLU A 85 8.09 6.82 17.32
N LYS A 86 7.72 8.07 17.62
CA LYS A 86 7.36 9.11 16.65
C LYS A 86 7.83 10.47 17.17
N ASN A 87 8.49 11.25 16.33
CA ASN A 87 8.95 12.59 16.66
C ASN A 87 8.83 13.52 15.44
N GLY A 88 8.67 14.82 15.68
CA GLY A 88 8.61 15.85 14.65
C GLY A 88 7.26 15.98 13.94
N ARG A 89 7.23 16.91 12.99
CA ARG A 89 6.10 17.15 12.09
C ARG A 89 6.61 17.86 10.83
N GLU A 90 6.08 17.42 9.70
CA GLU A 90 6.28 18.04 8.40
C GLU A 90 4.91 18.14 7.69
N LYS A 91 4.83 19.01 6.68
CA LYS A 91 3.73 19.01 5.72
C LYS A 91 4.27 18.47 4.41
N HIS A 92 3.51 17.58 3.78
CA HIS A 92 3.89 16.99 2.52
C HIS A 92 2.65 16.89 1.65
N GLN A 93 2.79 17.22 0.37
CA GLN A 93 1.71 16.99 -0.57
C GLN A 93 1.53 15.49 -0.78
N GLU A 94 0.32 14.99 -0.59
CA GLU A 94 -0.01 13.58 -0.72
C GLU A 94 -1.10 13.35 -1.78
N GLY A 95 -1.06 12.15 -2.37
CA GLY A 95 -2.12 11.60 -3.20
C GLY A 95 -2.41 10.16 -2.82
N CYS A 96 -3.54 9.61 -3.24
CA CYS A 96 -3.93 8.25 -2.89
C CYS A 96 -4.58 7.52 -4.07
N LEU A 97 -4.17 6.28 -4.34
CA LEU A 97 -4.77 5.45 -5.38
C LEU A 97 -6.29 5.21 -5.16
N SER A 98 -6.75 5.27 -3.91
CA SER A 98 -8.18 5.16 -3.57
C SER A 98 -8.95 6.49 -3.68
N ILE A 99 -8.27 7.61 -3.94
CA ILE A 99 -8.86 8.94 -4.15
C ILE A 99 -8.22 9.54 -5.41
N PRO A 100 -8.55 9.01 -6.60
CA PRO A 100 -7.82 9.33 -7.82
C PRO A 100 -7.99 10.80 -8.24
N GLY A 101 -6.89 11.44 -8.65
CA GLY A 101 -6.88 12.79 -9.20
C GLY A 101 -6.94 13.92 -8.17
N ILE A 102 -6.86 13.60 -6.87
CA ILE A 102 -6.85 14.58 -5.77
C ILE A 102 -5.48 14.54 -5.08
N TYR A 103 -4.91 15.73 -4.88
CA TYR A 103 -3.64 15.95 -4.18
C TYR A 103 -3.79 17.16 -3.25
N GLU A 104 -3.32 17.06 -2.02
CA GLU A 104 -3.44 18.12 -0.98
C GLU A 104 -2.21 18.13 -0.06
N ASP A 105 -1.97 19.28 0.60
CA ASP A 105 -0.79 19.58 1.45
C ASP A 105 -0.96 19.32 2.97
#